data_AF-R8DFN2-F1
#
_entry.id   AF-R8DFN2-F1
#
_cell.length_a   1.000
_cell.length_b   1.000
_cell.length_c   1.000
_cell.angle_alpha   90.00
_cell.angle_beta   90.00
_cell.angle_gamma   90.00
#
_symmetry.space_group_name_H-M   'P 1'
#
loop_
_entity.id
_entity.type
_entity.pdbx_description
1 polymer ?
#
loop_
_entity_poly.entity_id
_entity_poly.type
_entity_poly.pdbx_seq_one_letter_code
_entity_poly.pdbx_strand_id
1 'polypeptide(L)'
;MIHYSSNANTTYLLEKLGIERVNDSLKELELTSHDKFSSYTASLYMRGYVEKELNEPENQSLEMIRNMSNDEYNKHVLQIHEWMKDESEWKKRDIPLKIDMEFQRIWSDRLVSANAKDYLSLMKKINSRNYFPKSMQDEIDNVFKGTVENSKLEYAGQKGGSTAFVLTKSLYTADKKGNKVEVVIMFNDIEDQVAYQKLRNNIDYFIQDAITDEEFRRKL
;
A
#
# COMPACT_ATOMS: atom_id res chain seq x y z
N MET A 1 -11.36 2.65 2.47
CA MET A 1 -9.98 2.31 2.09
C MET A 1 -8.99 3.42 2.44
N ILE A 2 -9.08 4.61 1.84
CA ILE A 2 -8.07 5.68 1.97
C ILE A 2 -7.90 6.20 3.41
N HIS A 3 -8.98 6.69 4.03
CA HIS A 3 -8.92 7.31 5.37
C HIS A 3 -8.42 6.40 6.48
N TYR A 4 -8.81 5.12 6.45
CA TYR A 4 -8.56 4.19 7.55
C TYR A 4 -7.57 3.08 7.19
N SER A 5 -6.98 3.13 5.99
CA SER A 5 -6.09 2.07 5.46
C SER A 5 -6.64 0.65 5.60
N SER A 6 -7.96 0.49 5.48
CA SER A 6 -8.67 -0.76 5.79
C SER A 6 -8.43 -1.82 4.71
N ASN A 7 -7.69 -2.87 5.07
CA ASN A 7 -7.34 -3.98 4.17
C ASN A 7 -8.58 -4.72 3.65
N ALA A 8 -9.58 -4.98 4.49
CA ALA A 8 -10.83 -5.61 4.08
C ALA A 8 -11.58 -4.79 3.00
N ASN A 9 -11.64 -3.46 3.18
CA ASN A 9 -12.24 -2.57 2.19
C ASN A 9 -11.41 -2.51 0.89
N THR A 10 -10.07 -2.58 0.98
CA THR A 10 -9.20 -2.68 -0.20
C THR A 10 -9.50 -3.95 -0.99
N THR A 11 -9.59 -5.11 -0.31
CA THR A 11 -9.91 -6.39 -0.95
C THR A 11 -11.31 -6.39 -1.56
N TYR A 12 -12.31 -5.85 -0.86
CA TYR A 12 -13.65 -5.69 -1.40
C TYR A 12 -13.66 -4.83 -2.67
N LEU A 13 -12.94 -3.71 -2.67
CA LEU A 13 -12.87 -2.82 -3.83
C LEU A 13 -12.12 -3.47 -5.00
N LEU A 14 -11.03 -4.18 -4.73
CA LEU A 14 -10.29 -4.95 -5.74
C LEU A 14 -11.20 -5.97 -6.43
N GLU A 15 -12.03 -6.68 -5.66
CA GLU A 15 -13.01 -7.63 -6.21
C GLU A 15 -14.07 -6.93 -7.06
N LYS A 16 -14.64 -5.82 -6.57
CA LYS A 16 -15.69 -5.09 -7.29
C LYS A 16 -15.21 -4.50 -8.61
N LEU A 17 -13.95 -4.06 -8.67
CA LEU A 17 -13.35 -3.48 -9.88
C LEU A 17 -12.80 -4.55 -10.83
N GLY A 18 -12.49 -5.74 -10.32
CA GLY A 18 -11.78 -6.79 -11.04
C GLY A 18 -10.27 -6.55 -11.03
N ILE A 19 -9.52 -7.54 -10.55
CA ILE A 19 -8.06 -7.46 -10.40
C ILE A 19 -7.33 -7.19 -11.73
N GLU A 20 -7.81 -7.75 -12.83
CA GLU A 20 -7.24 -7.53 -14.17
C GLU A 20 -7.41 -6.07 -14.60
N ARG A 21 -8.61 -5.51 -14.44
CA ARG A 21 -8.89 -4.10 -14.77
C ARG A 21 -8.05 -3.15 -13.92
N VAL A 22 -7.88 -3.44 -12.62
CA VAL A 22 -7.02 -2.65 -11.74
C VAL A 22 -5.56 -2.75 -12.19
N ASN A 23 -5.07 -3.93 -12.58
CA ASN A 23 -3.73 -4.09 -13.11
C ASN A 23 -3.50 -3.39 -14.46
N ASP A 24 -4.51 -3.33 -15.33
CA ASP A 24 -4.41 -2.55 -16.58
C ASP A 24 -4.28 -1.05 -16.31
N SER A 25 -4.83 -0.55 -15.20
CA SER A 25 -4.66 0.85 -14.81
C SER A 25 -3.19 1.24 -14.54
N LEU A 26 -2.33 0.28 -14.13
CA LEU A 26 -0.90 0.54 -13.96
C LEU A 26 -0.26 0.96 -15.29
N LYS A 27 -0.67 0.34 -16.40
CA LYS A 27 -0.18 0.69 -17.75
C LYS A 27 -0.75 2.05 -18.19
N GLU A 28 -2.05 2.27 -17.97
CA GLU A 28 -2.73 3.53 -18.30
C GLU A 28 -2.09 4.72 -17.57
N LEU A 29 -1.63 4.51 -16.33
CA LEU A 29 -0.97 5.50 -15.48
C LEU A 29 0.56 5.55 -15.67
N GLU A 30 1.13 4.69 -16.52
CA GLU A 30 2.56 4.57 -16.80
C GLU A 30 3.41 4.27 -15.53
N LEU A 31 2.89 3.43 -14.64
CA LEU A 31 3.57 2.99 -13.41
C LEU A 31 4.40 1.74 -13.72
N THR A 32 5.54 1.94 -14.37
CA THR A 32 6.30 0.86 -15.01
C THR A 32 7.16 0.03 -14.06
N SER A 33 7.35 0.49 -12.82
CA SER A 33 8.14 -0.19 -11.78
C SER A 33 7.26 -0.80 -10.68
N HIS A 34 5.93 -0.71 -10.82
CA HIS A 34 4.97 -1.21 -9.84
C HIS A 34 4.62 -2.67 -10.14
N ASP A 35 4.65 -3.52 -9.12
CA ASP A 35 4.21 -4.90 -9.24
C ASP A 35 2.71 -4.99 -9.57
N LYS A 36 2.28 -6.11 -10.14
CA LYS A 36 0.85 -6.35 -10.28
C LYS A 36 0.21 -6.46 -8.90
N PHE A 37 -0.97 -5.87 -8.75
CA PHE A 37 -1.81 -6.07 -7.60
C PHE A 37 -2.20 -7.55 -7.46
N SER A 38 -2.18 -7.99 -6.21
CA SER A 38 -2.67 -9.28 -5.71
C SER A 38 -3.53 -9.04 -4.47
N SER A 39 -4.12 -10.09 -3.89
CA SER A 39 -4.97 -9.95 -2.71
C SER A 39 -4.15 -9.86 -1.43
N TYR A 40 -4.14 -8.67 -0.81
CA TYR A 40 -3.45 -8.42 0.45
C TYR A 40 -4.02 -9.25 1.61
N THR A 41 -5.34 -9.34 1.72
CA THR A 41 -5.96 -10.09 2.82
C THR A 41 -5.75 -11.59 2.68
N ALA A 42 -5.76 -12.12 1.45
CA ALA A 42 -5.51 -13.53 1.21
C ALA A 42 -4.04 -13.92 1.48
N SER A 43 -3.08 -13.03 1.20
CA SER A 43 -1.66 -13.32 1.41
C SER A 43 -1.28 -13.52 2.88
N LEU A 44 -2.05 -12.98 3.82
CA LEU A 44 -1.91 -13.24 5.26
C LEU A 44 -2.12 -14.71 5.64
N TYR A 45 -2.87 -15.47 4.84
CA TYR A 45 -3.15 -16.89 5.09
C TYR A 45 -2.15 -17.82 4.41
N MET A 46 -1.12 -17.29 3.74
CA MET A 46 -0.19 -18.10 2.96
C MET A 46 0.48 -19.21 3.79
N ARG A 47 0.89 -18.92 5.04
CA ARG A 47 1.49 -19.95 5.89
C ARG A 47 0.52 -21.08 6.21
N GLY A 48 -0.68 -20.74 6.68
CA GLY A 48 -1.70 -21.76 6.95
C GLY A 48 -2.08 -22.54 5.70
N TYR A 49 -2.12 -21.88 4.54
CA TYR A 49 -2.38 -22.52 3.26
C TYR A 49 -1.29 -23.53 2.89
N VAL A 50 -0.02 -23.16 3.00
CA VAL A 50 1.11 -24.05 2.70
C VAL A 50 1.08 -25.28 3.61
N GLU A 51 0.86 -25.09 4.91
CA GLU A 51 0.81 -26.20 5.85
C GLU A 51 -0.40 -27.12 5.63
N LYS A 52 -1.58 -26.55 5.37
CA LYS A 52 -2.84 -27.31 5.28
C LYS A 52 -3.12 -27.87 3.90
N GLU A 53 -3.02 -27.04 2.87
CA GLU A 53 -3.45 -27.37 1.51
C GLU A 53 -2.30 -27.95 0.67
N LEU A 54 -1.05 -27.54 0.93
CA LEU A 54 0.14 -28.15 0.30
C LEU A 54 0.75 -29.28 1.12
N ASN A 55 0.22 -29.55 2.33
CA ASN A 55 0.70 -30.58 3.26
C ASN A 55 2.17 -30.43 3.67
N GLU A 56 2.67 -29.20 3.70
CA GLU A 56 4.04 -28.92 4.11
C GLU A 56 4.17 -28.95 5.65
N PRO A 57 5.19 -29.61 6.22
CA PRO A 57 5.43 -29.58 7.65
C PRO A 57 5.61 -28.15 8.19
N GLU A 58 5.09 -27.86 9.38
CA GLU A 58 5.16 -26.51 9.98
C GLU A 58 6.59 -25.96 10.05
N ASN A 59 7.56 -26.82 10.36
CA ASN A 59 8.98 -26.46 10.44
C ASN A 59 9.67 -26.22 9.09
N GLN A 60 9.01 -26.51 7.97
CA GLN A 60 9.51 -26.30 6.59
C GLN A 60 8.69 -25.25 5.83
N SER A 61 7.48 -24.95 6.30
CA SER A 61 6.53 -24.00 5.68
C SER A 61 7.14 -22.64 5.31
N LEU A 62 7.89 -22.01 6.22
CA LEU A 62 8.50 -20.70 5.97
C LEU A 62 9.58 -20.75 4.89
N GLU A 63 10.40 -21.81 4.88
CA GLU A 63 11.43 -22.02 3.87
C GLU A 63 10.80 -22.25 2.49
N MET A 64 9.76 -23.07 2.42
CA MET A 64 8.99 -23.27 1.19
C MET A 64 8.45 -21.93 0.64
N ILE A 65 7.82 -21.11 1.50
CA ILE A 65 7.29 -19.80 1.07
C ILE A 65 8.39 -18.86 0.59
N ARG A 66 9.57 -18.88 1.22
CA ARG A 66 10.73 -18.07 0.76
C ARG A 66 11.25 -18.52 -0.60
N ASN A 67 11.21 -19.82 -0.87
CA ASN A 67 11.73 -20.40 -2.11
C ASN A 67 10.74 -20.32 -3.28
N MET A 68 9.46 -20.00 -3.03
CA MET A 68 8.49 -19.75 -4.10
C MET A 68 8.93 -18.58 -4.99
N SER A 69 8.71 -18.74 -6.30
CA SER A 69 8.76 -17.59 -7.21
C SER A 69 7.61 -16.61 -6.90
N ASN A 70 7.75 -15.34 -7.30
CA ASN A 70 6.66 -14.37 -7.09
C ASN A 70 5.37 -14.78 -7.82
N ASP A 71 5.48 -15.37 -9.01
CA ASP A 71 4.32 -15.85 -9.78
C ASP A 71 3.61 -17.02 -9.08
N GLU A 72 4.38 -17.96 -8.54
CA GLU A 72 3.85 -19.09 -7.77
C GLU A 72 3.18 -18.62 -6.47
N TYR A 73 3.86 -17.75 -5.70
CA TYR A 73 3.29 -17.15 -4.50
C TYR A 73 1.97 -16.45 -4.82
N ASN A 74 1.95 -15.60 -5.84
CA ASN A 74 0.74 -14.87 -6.24
C ASN A 74 -0.37 -15.79 -6.73
N LYS A 75 -0.05 -16.86 -7.44
CA LYS A 75 -1.04 -17.88 -7.83
C LYS A 75 -1.73 -18.48 -6.61
N HIS A 76 -0.98 -18.82 -5.57
CA HIS A 76 -1.56 -19.32 -4.32
C HIS A 76 -2.37 -18.26 -3.58
N VAL A 77 -1.90 -17.01 -3.52
CA VAL A 77 -2.67 -15.89 -2.94
C VAL A 77 -4.02 -15.74 -3.62
N LEU A 78 -4.06 -15.80 -4.96
CA LEU A 78 -5.30 -15.69 -5.72
C LEU A 78 -6.22 -16.89 -5.50
N GLN A 79 -5.67 -18.10 -5.37
CA GLN A 79 -6.47 -19.28 -5.02
C GLN A 79 -7.15 -19.14 -3.66
N ILE A 80 -6.42 -18.64 -2.65
CA ILE A 80 -6.97 -18.33 -1.32
C ILE A 80 -8.06 -17.26 -1.45
N HIS A 81 -7.80 -16.20 -2.21
CA HIS A 81 -8.76 -15.12 -2.45
C HIS A 81 -10.07 -15.64 -3.07
N GLU A 82 -10.01 -16.53 -4.06
CA GLU A 82 -11.20 -17.14 -4.66
C GLU A 82 -12.02 -17.94 -3.64
N TRP A 83 -11.37 -18.70 -2.75
CA TRP A 83 -12.09 -19.42 -1.69
C TRP A 83 -12.74 -18.48 -0.68
N MET A 84 -12.12 -17.34 -0.37
CA MET A 84 -12.69 -16.35 0.56
C MET A 84 -13.98 -15.71 0.05
N LYS A 85 -14.32 -15.82 -1.25
CA LYS A 85 -15.55 -15.26 -1.81
C LYS A 85 -16.79 -16.05 -1.43
N ASP A 86 -16.65 -17.34 -1.15
CA ASP A 86 -17.72 -18.23 -0.73
C ASP A 86 -17.53 -18.58 0.76
N GLU A 87 -18.45 -18.10 1.60
CA GLU A 87 -18.37 -18.32 3.04
C GLU A 87 -18.40 -19.81 3.43
N SER A 88 -19.16 -20.64 2.70
CA SER A 88 -19.24 -22.07 2.95
C SER A 88 -17.94 -22.77 2.58
N GLU A 89 -17.36 -22.46 1.42
CA GLU A 89 -16.07 -23.01 1.01
C GLU A 89 -14.95 -22.54 1.94
N TRP A 90 -14.91 -21.25 2.29
CA TRP A 90 -13.92 -20.70 3.19
C TRP A 90 -13.95 -21.37 4.58
N LYS A 91 -15.14 -21.51 5.16
CA LYS A 91 -15.32 -22.19 6.46
C LYS A 91 -14.95 -23.66 6.40
N LYS A 92 -15.23 -24.35 5.29
CA LYS A 92 -14.86 -25.75 5.09
C LYS A 92 -13.34 -25.92 5.02
N ARG A 93 -12.66 -24.98 4.36
CA ARG A 93 -11.19 -24.99 4.23
C ARG A 93 -10.52 -24.74 5.56
N ASP A 94 -11.06 -23.87 6.43
CA ASP A 94 -10.58 -23.66 7.80
C ASP A 94 -9.05 -23.45 7.87
N ILE A 95 -8.52 -22.61 6.97
CA ILE A 95 -7.09 -22.34 6.86
C ILE A 95 -6.69 -21.44 8.04
N PRO A 96 -5.72 -21.83 8.88
CA PRO A 96 -5.37 -21.05 10.07
C PRO A 96 -4.63 -19.77 9.70
N LEU A 97 -4.94 -18.68 10.40
CA LEU A 97 -4.16 -17.44 10.33
C LEU A 97 -2.94 -17.55 11.24
N LYS A 98 -1.73 -17.65 10.66
CA LYS A 98 -0.46 -17.74 11.39
C LYS A 98 0.45 -16.55 11.02
N ILE A 99 0.56 -15.58 11.93
CA ILE A 99 1.18 -14.26 11.67
C ILE A 99 2.30 -13.90 12.66
N ASP A 100 3.14 -14.86 13.05
CA ASP A 100 4.35 -14.54 13.81
C ASP A 100 5.35 -13.67 13.03
N MET A 101 6.34 -13.13 13.73
CA MET A 101 7.27 -12.14 13.19
C MET A 101 8.09 -12.66 12.01
N GLU A 102 8.46 -13.94 12.00
CA GLU A 102 9.22 -14.53 10.89
C GLU A 102 8.37 -14.58 9.62
N PHE A 103 7.11 -15.00 9.74
CA PHE A 103 6.18 -14.94 8.62
C PHE A 103 5.85 -13.50 8.22
N GLN A 104 5.65 -12.58 9.17
CA GLN A 104 5.40 -11.16 8.87
C GLN A 104 6.52 -10.55 8.04
N ARG A 105 7.78 -10.95 8.27
CA ARG A 105 8.89 -10.50 7.44
C ARG A 105 8.76 -10.99 6.00
N ILE A 106 8.54 -12.30 5.81
CA ILE A 106 8.31 -12.89 4.48
C ILE A 106 7.14 -12.20 3.79
N TRP A 107 6.04 -12.06 4.49
CA TRP A 107 4.83 -11.44 3.96
C TRP A 107 5.07 -9.99 3.56
N SER A 108 5.76 -9.19 4.38
CA SER A 108 6.15 -7.81 4.06
C SER A 108 6.97 -7.73 2.77
N ASP A 109 7.96 -8.62 2.62
CA ASP A 109 8.84 -8.68 1.44
C ASP A 109 8.09 -9.14 0.16
N ARG A 110 6.95 -9.83 0.33
CA ARG A 110 6.10 -10.32 -0.77
C ARG A 110 4.94 -9.39 -1.12
N LEU A 111 4.76 -8.29 -0.38
CA LEU A 111 3.76 -7.29 -0.74
C LEU A 111 4.13 -6.60 -2.05
N VAL A 112 3.10 -6.08 -2.72
CA VAL A 112 3.23 -5.29 -3.95
C VAL A 112 4.28 -4.19 -3.74
N SER A 113 5.33 -4.23 -4.54
CA SER A 113 6.41 -3.26 -4.50
C SER A 113 6.31 -2.24 -5.63
N ALA A 114 6.94 -1.08 -5.41
CA ALA A 114 7.10 -0.03 -6.40
C ALA A 114 8.24 0.89 -5.96
N ASN A 115 8.66 1.81 -6.83
CA ASN A 115 9.63 2.84 -6.46
C ASN A 115 8.96 4.21 -6.21
N ALA A 116 9.73 5.12 -5.60
CA ALA A 116 9.27 6.47 -5.31
C ALA A 116 8.93 7.27 -6.58
N LYS A 117 9.54 6.94 -7.72
CA LYS A 117 9.33 7.63 -9.00
C LYS A 117 7.90 7.39 -9.53
N ASP A 118 7.40 6.17 -9.45
CA ASP A 118 6.03 5.83 -9.86
C ASP A 118 5.00 6.56 -9.00
N TYR A 119 5.17 6.54 -7.68
CA TYR A 119 4.28 7.25 -6.77
C TYR A 119 4.37 8.78 -6.97
N LEU A 120 5.56 9.33 -7.23
CA LEU A 120 5.72 10.75 -7.52
C LEU A 120 5.03 11.14 -8.84
N SER A 121 5.12 10.28 -9.86
CA SER A 121 4.41 10.44 -11.14
C SER A 121 2.90 10.49 -10.91
N LEU A 122 2.35 9.57 -10.11
CA LEU A 122 0.93 9.56 -9.76
C LEU A 122 0.51 10.81 -8.97
N MET A 123 1.30 11.21 -7.96
CA MET A 123 1.02 12.45 -7.20
C MET A 123 1.00 13.67 -8.13
N LYS A 124 1.93 13.76 -9.08
CA LYS A 124 1.96 14.85 -10.08
C LYS A 124 0.74 14.84 -11.00
N LYS A 125 0.31 13.67 -11.47
CA LYS A 125 -0.90 13.52 -12.30
C LYS A 125 -2.15 13.98 -11.55
N ILE A 126 -2.29 13.62 -10.28
CA ILE A 126 -3.39 14.09 -9.43
C ILE A 126 -3.27 15.61 -9.19
N ASN A 127 -2.09 16.08 -8.81
CA ASN A 127 -1.89 17.48 -8.44
C ASN A 127 -1.93 18.43 -9.64
N SER A 128 -1.72 17.94 -10.86
CA SER A 128 -1.85 18.75 -12.08
C SER A 128 -3.29 19.25 -12.27
N ARG A 129 -4.28 18.47 -11.80
CA ARG A 129 -5.73 18.72 -11.92
C ARG A 129 -6.24 18.79 -13.37
N ASN A 130 -5.43 18.38 -14.33
CA ASN A 130 -5.77 18.40 -15.76
C ASN A 130 -5.46 17.08 -16.48
N TYR A 131 -4.87 16.10 -15.78
CA TYR A 131 -4.62 14.77 -16.30
C TYR A 131 -5.91 13.92 -16.31
N PHE A 132 -6.68 13.99 -15.22
CA PHE A 132 -7.95 13.28 -15.10
C PHE A 132 -9.13 14.14 -15.57
N PRO A 133 -10.20 13.54 -16.12
CA PRO A 133 -11.46 14.24 -16.36
C PRO A 133 -11.98 14.88 -15.07
N LYS A 134 -12.65 16.03 -15.19
CA LYS A 134 -13.11 16.80 -14.03
C LYS A 134 -13.90 15.96 -13.02
N SER A 135 -14.84 15.14 -13.49
CA SER A 135 -15.65 14.28 -12.60
C SER A 135 -14.80 13.29 -11.80
N MET A 136 -13.70 12.79 -12.37
CA MET A 136 -12.76 11.91 -11.68
C MET A 136 -11.89 12.70 -10.70
N GLN A 137 -11.42 13.89 -11.09
CA GLN A 137 -10.66 14.75 -10.21
C GLN A 137 -11.48 15.16 -8.97
N ASP A 138 -12.76 15.52 -9.17
CA ASP A 138 -13.68 15.88 -8.09
C ASP A 138 -13.87 14.70 -7.11
N GLU A 139 -13.95 13.47 -7.62
CA GLU A 139 -14.05 12.27 -6.77
C GLU A 139 -12.74 11.95 -6.03
N ILE A 140 -11.59 12.11 -6.68
CA ILE A 140 -10.28 11.99 -6.02
C ILE A 140 -10.21 13.00 -4.87
N ASP A 141 -10.59 14.26 -5.11
CA ASP A 141 -10.60 15.29 -4.08
C ASP A 141 -11.53 14.92 -2.91
N ASN A 142 -12.73 14.39 -3.20
CA ASN A 142 -13.66 13.92 -2.18
C ASN A 142 -13.10 12.76 -1.34
N VAL A 143 -12.48 11.77 -1.99
CA VAL A 143 -11.91 10.57 -1.34
C VAL A 143 -10.72 10.92 -0.44
N PHE A 144 -9.94 11.93 -0.81
CA PHE A 144 -8.76 12.39 -0.04
C PHE A 144 -9.08 13.56 0.91
N LYS A 145 -10.28 14.14 0.86
CA LYS A 145 -10.67 15.29 1.69
C LYS A 145 -10.52 14.98 3.17
N GLY A 146 -9.71 15.77 3.88
CA GLY A 146 -9.47 15.59 5.31
C GLY A 146 -8.40 14.54 5.64
N THR A 147 -7.73 13.97 4.63
CA THR A 147 -6.49 13.21 4.88
C THR A 147 -5.35 14.11 5.31
N VAL A 148 -5.34 15.38 4.89
CA VAL A 148 -4.42 16.43 5.35
C VAL A 148 -5.26 17.59 5.90
N GLU A 149 -5.00 17.99 7.14
CA GLU A 149 -5.70 19.11 7.79
C GLU A 149 -4.77 20.33 7.86
N ASN A 150 -4.87 21.24 6.90
CA ASN A 150 -4.11 22.49 6.89
C ASN A 150 -4.86 23.60 6.17
N SER A 151 -5.26 24.65 6.88
CA SER A 151 -6.07 25.77 6.36
C SER A 151 -5.37 26.66 5.33
N LYS A 152 -4.04 26.52 5.20
CA LYS A 152 -3.23 27.23 4.20
C LYS A 152 -3.27 26.55 2.82
N LEU A 153 -3.65 25.27 2.77
CA LEU A 153 -3.73 24.49 1.54
C LEU A 153 -5.13 24.60 0.92
N GLU A 154 -5.20 24.67 -0.40
CA GLU A 154 -6.45 24.62 -1.15
C GLU A 154 -6.81 23.17 -1.50
N TYR A 155 -5.84 22.42 -2.00
CA TYR A 155 -5.97 20.99 -2.27
C TYR A 155 -4.86 20.24 -1.54
N ALA A 156 -5.21 19.12 -0.91
CA ALA A 156 -4.24 18.25 -0.29
C ALA A 156 -4.79 16.84 -0.17
N GLY A 157 -3.94 15.86 -0.40
CA GLY A 157 -4.25 14.46 -0.17
C GLY A 157 -2.98 13.71 0.24
N GLN A 158 -3.14 12.75 1.15
CA GLN A 158 -2.03 11.88 1.53
C GLN A 158 -2.46 10.43 1.74
N LYS A 159 -1.49 9.54 1.56
CA LYS A 159 -1.61 8.15 2.00
C LYS A 159 -0.26 7.66 2.53
N GLY A 160 -0.31 7.00 3.68
CA GLY A 160 0.82 6.23 4.21
C GLY A 160 0.63 4.73 4.01
N GLY A 161 1.72 3.97 4.11
CA GLY A 161 1.73 2.51 4.16
C GLY A 161 2.74 2.04 5.19
N SER A 162 2.46 0.90 5.84
CA SER A 162 3.37 0.38 6.85
C SER A 162 3.23 -1.12 7.06
N THR A 163 4.35 -1.79 7.26
CA THR A 163 4.46 -3.09 7.94
C THR A 163 5.35 -2.91 9.18
N ALA A 164 5.80 -3.98 9.81
CA ALA A 164 6.81 -3.91 10.87
C ALA A 164 8.20 -3.48 10.37
N PHE A 165 8.45 -3.53 9.04
CA PHE A 165 9.77 -3.32 8.43
C PHE A 165 9.77 -2.20 7.37
N VAL A 166 8.58 -1.78 6.93
CA VAL A 166 8.37 -0.79 5.87
C VAL A 166 7.58 0.39 6.42
N LEU A 167 7.97 1.60 6.00
CA LEU A 167 7.19 2.82 6.22
C LEU A 167 7.22 3.67 4.95
N THR A 168 6.04 3.99 4.41
CA THR A 168 5.90 4.81 3.21
C THR A 168 4.94 5.96 3.44
N LYS A 169 5.17 7.05 2.72
CA LYS A 169 4.31 8.24 2.71
C LYS A 169 4.29 8.85 1.32
N SER A 170 3.10 9.17 0.84
CA SER A 170 2.91 9.96 -0.38
C SER A 170 1.89 11.05 -0.13
N LEU A 171 2.16 12.24 -0.65
CA LEU A 171 1.35 13.43 -0.46
C LEU A 171 1.42 14.32 -1.70
N TYR A 172 0.30 14.96 -2.02
CA TYR A 172 0.23 16.06 -2.97
C TYR A 172 -0.47 17.23 -2.28
N THR A 173 -0.01 18.46 -2.56
CA THR A 173 -0.65 19.68 -2.05
C THR A 173 -0.56 20.81 -3.06
N ALA A 174 -1.54 21.70 -2.99
CA ALA A 174 -1.53 23.00 -3.63
C ALA A 174 -1.98 24.08 -2.63
N ASP A 175 -1.26 25.20 -2.58
CA ASP A 175 -1.69 26.37 -1.80
C ASP A 175 -2.71 27.22 -2.58
N LYS A 176 -3.29 28.22 -1.90
CA LYS A 176 -4.28 29.15 -2.48
C LYS A 176 -3.72 30.07 -3.57
N LYS A 177 -2.40 30.07 -3.78
CA LYS A 177 -1.72 30.81 -4.86
C LYS A 177 -1.43 29.90 -6.06
N GLY A 178 -1.77 28.60 -5.96
CA GLY A 178 -1.53 27.60 -6.98
C GLY A 178 -0.12 26.99 -6.94
N ASN A 179 0.69 27.26 -5.90
CA ASN A 179 1.98 26.59 -5.72
C ASN A 179 1.74 25.13 -5.34
N LYS A 180 2.43 24.21 -6.02
CA LYS A 180 2.23 22.76 -5.89
C LYS A 180 3.45 22.08 -5.32
N VAL A 181 3.23 21.12 -4.43
CA VAL A 181 4.27 20.25 -3.89
C VAL A 181 3.79 18.81 -3.89
N GLU A 182 4.64 17.90 -4.36
CA GLU A 182 4.45 16.46 -4.23
C GLU A 182 5.60 15.87 -3.42
N VAL A 183 5.28 14.96 -2.50
CA VAL A 183 6.25 14.31 -1.62
C VAL A 183 6.04 12.80 -1.67
N VAL A 184 7.13 12.06 -1.82
CA VAL A 184 7.16 10.60 -1.65
C VAL A 184 8.37 10.24 -0.82
N ILE A 185 8.13 9.50 0.26
CA ILE A 185 9.15 8.98 1.17
C ILE A 185 8.89 7.50 1.35
N MET A 186 9.92 6.67 1.18
CA MET A 186 9.83 5.22 1.33
C MET A 186 11.04 4.71 2.10
N PHE A 187 10.77 4.02 3.20
CA PHE A 187 11.76 3.33 4.01
C PHE A 187 11.47 1.82 3.94
N ASN A 188 12.51 1.04 3.69
CA ASN A 188 12.50 -0.41 3.72
C ASN A 188 13.55 -0.91 4.73
N ASP A 189 13.45 -2.18 5.13
CA ASP A 189 14.43 -2.86 5.98
C ASP A 189 14.70 -2.12 7.30
N ILE A 190 13.64 -1.59 7.92
CA ILE A 190 13.74 -0.95 9.23
C ILE A 190 13.76 -2.02 10.32
N GLU A 191 14.95 -2.55 10.63
CA GLU A 191 15.13 -3.59 11.66
C GLU A 191 14.99 -3.03 13.09
N ASP A 192 15.52 -1.82 13.33
CA ASP A 192 15.45 -1.18 14.64
C ASP A 192 14.05 -0.61 14.90
N GLN A 193 13.31 -1.28 15.78
CA GLN A 193 11.96 -0.89 16.17
C GLN A 193 11.90 0.47 16.87
N VAL A 194 12.96 0.92 17.54
CA VAL A 194 13.03 2.28 18.12
C VAL A 194 13.13 3.32 17.01
N ALA A 195 13.99 3.07 16.02
CA ALA A 195 14.10 3.94 14.83
C ALA A 195 12.77 3.98 14.05
N TYR A 196 12.12 2.82 13.86
CA TYR A 196 10.81 2.73 13.23
C TYR A 196 9.77 3.62 13.91
N GLN A 197 9.62 3.53 15.24
CA GLN A 197 8.65 4.35 15.97
C GLN A 197 8.97 5.84 15.88
N LYS A 198 10.25 6.22 15.93
CA LYS A 198 10.67 7.62 15.73
C LYS A 198 10.28 8.12 14.34
N LEU A 199 10.56 7.36 13.28
CA LEU A 199 10.17 7.74 11.92
C LEU A 199 8.66 7.90 11.80
N ARG A 200 7.90 6.89 12.25
CA ARG A 200 6.43 6.89 12.18
C ARG A 200 5.81 8.10 12.88
N ASN A 201 6.33 8.48 14.05
CA ASN A 201 5.77 9.58 14.84
C ASN A 201 6.16 10.98 14.32
N ASN A 202 7.23 11.08 13.52
CA ASN A 202 7.80 12.38 13.12
C ASN A 202 7.69 12.69 11.62
N ILE A 203 7.40 11.70 10.76
CA ILE A 203 7.39 11.90 9.31
C ILE A 203 6.41 12.98 8.85
N ASP A 204 5.24 13.08 9.48
CA ASP A 204 4.23 14.08 9.09
C ASP A 204 4.65 15.50 9.48
N TYR A 205 5.23 15.67 10.67
CA TYR A 205 5.80 16.95 11.10
C TYR A 205 6.96 17.37 10.21
N PHE A 206 7.86 16.45 9.90
CA PHE A 206 8.96 16.70 8.98
C PHE A 206 8.48 17.20 7.61
N ILE A 207 7.48 16.52 7.01
CA ILE A 207 6.92 16.93 5.72
C ILE A 207 6.25 18.30 5.83
N GLN A 208 5.46 18.53 6.87
CA GLN A 208 4.78 19.79 7.09
C GLN A 208 5.76 20.97 7.18
N ASP A 209 6.82 20.82 7.99
CA ASP A 209 7.81 21.87 8.19
C ASP A 209 8.65 22.07 6.93
N ALA A 210 9.06 20.99 6.25
CA ALA A 210 9.75 21.08 4.96
C ALA A 210 8.93 21.86 3.92
N ILE A 211 7.60 21.72 3.90
CA ILE A 211 6.73 22.42 2.94
C ILE A 211 6.44 23.86 3.38
N THR A 212 6.19 24.09 4.67
CA THR A 212 5.58 25.35 5.13
C THR A 212 6.50 26.28 5.90
N ASP A 213 7.67 25.81 6.34
CA ASP A 213 8.64 26.58 7.13
C ASP A 213 9.95 26.80 6.35
N GLU A 214 10.23 28.06 6.01
CA GLU A 214 11.43 28.47 5.28
C GLU A 214 12.71 28.33 6.12
N GLU A 215 12.65 28.65 7.41
CA GLU A 215 13.79 28.55 8.31
C GLU A 215 14.14 27.09 8.61
N PHE A 216 13.13 26.21 8.67
CA PHE A 216 13.36 24.76 8.73
C PHE A 216 14.12 24.29 7.48
N ARG A 217 13.65 24.66 6.28
CA ARG A 217 14.32 24.28 5.01
C ARG A 217 15.78 24.75 4.92
N ARG A 218 16.12 25.91 5.48
CA ARG A 218 17.50 26.43 5.48
C ARG A 218 18.47 25.62 6.33
N LYS A 219 17.97 24.74 7.21
CA LYS A 219 18.76 23.90 8.10
C LYS A 219 18.91 22.45 7.63
N LEU A 220 18.17 22.05 6.59
CA LEU A 220 18.29 20.74 5.93
C LEU A 220 19.53 20.71 5.04
#